data_AF-A0A2T3P3L3-F1
#
_entry.id   AF-A0A2T3P3L3-F1
#
_cell.length_a   1.000
_cell.length_b   1.000
_cell.length_c   1.000
_cell.angle_alpha   90.00
_cell.angle_beta   90.00
_cell.angle_gamma   90.00
#
_symmetry.space_group_name_H-M   'P 1'
#
loop_
_entity.id
_entity.type
_entity.pdbx_description
1 polymer ?
#
loop_
_entity_poly.entity_id
_entity_poly.type
_entity_poly.pdbx_seq_one_letter_code
_entity_poly.pdbx_strand_id
1 'polypeptide(L)'
;MPSSVQLDLPDPLNVKGNLNLEKSQLTRLPRSLTVGGNLNLAYSQIMQLPRKLKVKGYINLAHSKIQQLNNGLQVVGDLSLMGTAIKQLPPYLYVGGNLYLAHTKITELPEYLTVKGNIYLGGIKIQKMAETINIGGNIYQ
;
A
#
# COMPACT_ATOMS: atom_id res chain seq x y z
N MET A 1 23.70 0.99 -27.82
CA MET A 1 22.65 1.49 -26.91
C MET A 1 23.27 1.62 -25.53
N PRO A 2 23.12 2.74 -24.80
CA PRO A 2 23.63 2.76 -23.44
C PRO A 2 22.79 1.76 -22.64
N SER A 3 23.47 0.76 -22.08
CA SER A 3 22.90 -0.13 -21.08
C SER A 3 22.35 0.76 -19.97
N SER A 4 21.03 0.73 -19.76
CA SER A 4 20.43 1.37 -18.59
C SER A 4 21.07 0.74 -17.37
N VAL A 5 21.86 1.52 -16.62
CA VAL A 5 22.35 1.10 -15.32
C VAL A 5 21.11 0.88 -14.46
N GLN A 6 20.76 -0.39 -14.25
CA GLN A 6 19.69 -0.76 -13.36
C GLN A 6 20.15 -0.39 -11.95
N LEU A 7 19.56 0.67 -11.40
CA LEU A 7 19.79 1.03 -10.01
C LEU A 7 19.23 -0.11 -9.15
N ASP A 8 20.11 -0.84 -8.48
CA ASP A 8 19.70 -1.82 -7.49
C ASP A 8 19.91 -1.24 -6.10
N LEU A 9 18.84 -1.23 -5.30
CA LEU A 9 18.92 -0.84 -3.90
C LEU A 9 19.60 -1.95 -3.09
N PRO A 10 20.39 -1.61 -2.06
CA PRO A 10 21.02 -2.61 -1.20
C PRO A 10 19.96 -3.49 -0.52
N ASP A 11 20.32 -4.75 -0.24
CA ASP A 11 19.43 -5.70 0.43
C ASP A 11 20.18 -6.41 1.56
N PRO A 12 19.83 -6.14 2.84
CA PRO A 12 18.69 -5.33 3.30
C PRO A 12 18.88 -3.81 3.13
N LEU A 13 17.78 -3.07 2.99
CA LEU A 13 17.76 -1.60 3.08
C LEU A 13 17.10 -1.14 4.37
N ASN A 14 17.80 -0.30 5.13
CA ASN A 14 17.28 0.37 6.31
C ASN A 14 17.40 1.89 6.15
N VAL A 15 16.25 2.58 6.18
CA VAL A 15 16.15 4.03 6.06
C VAL A 15 15.64 4.58 7.39
N LYS A 16 16.42 5.43 8.07
CA LYS A 16 16.03 6.00 9.37
C LYS A 16 14.83 6.96 9.28
N GLY A 17 14.69 7.67 8.15
CA GLY A 17 13.63 8.64 7.89
C GLY A 17 12.63 8.15 6.84
N ASN A 18 12.19 9.07 5.99
CA ASN A 18 11.30 8.78 4.87
C ASN A 18 12.06 8.16 3.70
N LEU A 19 11.43 7.22 2.99
CA LEU A 19 11.90 6.72 1.70
C LEU A 19 10.92 7.18 0.62
N ASN A 20 11.37 8.12 -0.23
CA ASN A 20 10.60 8.58 -1.37
C ASN A 20 11.16 7.96 -2.67
N LEU A 21 10.35 7.11 -3.31
CA LEU A 21 10.60 6.50 -4.61
C LEU A 21 9.47 6.85 -5.60
N GLU A 22 8.78 7.97 -5.36
CA GLU A 22 7.77 8.48 -6.28
C GLU A 22 8.33 8.62 -7.70
N LYS A 23 7.55 8.18 -8.71
CA LYS A 23 7.93 8.20 -10.14
C LYS A 23 9.23 7.46 -10.48
N SER A 24 9.75 6.66 -9.55
CA SER A 24 10.97 5.89 -9.78
C SER A 24 10.75 4.83 -10.86
N GLN A 25 11.80 4.63 -11.67
CA GLN A 25 11.87 3.58 -12.69
C GLN A 25 12.29 2.22 -12.10
N LEU A 26 12.51 2.13 -10.79
CA LEU A 26 12.75 0.87 -10.10
C LEU A 26 11.54 -0.06 -10.27
N THR A 27 11.82 -1.29 -10.66
CA THR A 27 10.80 -2.34 -10.81
C THR A 27 10.71 -3.24 -9.58
N ARG A 28 11.73 -3.21 -8.70
CA ARG A 28 11.82 -4.03 -7.49
C ARG A 28 12.32 -3.25 -6.28
N LEU A 29 11.82 -3.65 -5.12
CA LEU A 29 12.36 -3.26 -3.81
C LEU A 29 13.31 -4.35 -3.28
N PRO A 30 14.20 -4.02 -2.32
CA PRO A 30 14.98 -5.01 -1.57
C PRO A 30 14.08 -6.07 -0.92
N ARG A 31 14.57 -7.31 -0.74
CA ARG A 31 13.79 -8.39 -0.10
C ARG A 31 13.45 -8.06 1.35
N SER A 32 14.27 -7.26 2.02
CA SER A 32 14.01 -6.71 3.34
C SER A 32 14.14 -5.19 3.35
N LEU A 33 13.04 -4.50 3.67
CA LEU A 33 12.96 -3.04 3.69
C LEU A 33 12.42 -2.55 5.04
N THR A 34 13.21 -1.73 5.74
CA THR A 34 12.78 -1.01 6.93
C THR A 34 12.85 0.49 6.68
N VAL A 35 11.76 1.21 6.95
CA VAL A 35 11.62 2.65 6.82
C VAL A 35 11.13 3.23 8.14
N GLY A 36 11.93 4.09 8.76
CA GLY A 36 11.65 4.70 10.05
C GLY A 36 10.62 5.84 10.00
N GLY A 37 10.31 6.34 8.82
CA GLY A 37 9.21 7.28 8.54
C GLY A 37 8.24 6.73 7.50
N ASN A 38 7.91 7.55 6.52
CA ASN A 38 6.93 7.27 5.47
C ASN A 38 7.58 6.60 4.24
N LEU A 39 6.83 5.72 3.58
CA LEU A 39 7.20 5.11 2.31
C LEU A 39 6.30 5.67 1.19
N ASN A 40 6.88 6.43 0.27
CA ASN A 40 6.17 6.93 -0.92
C ASN A 40 6.62 6.17 -2.17
N LEU A 41 5.71 5.41 -2.77
CA LEU A 41 5.89 4.67 -4.02
C LEU A 41 4.92 5.15 -5.12
N ALA A 42 4.32 6.34 -4.95
CA ALA A 42 3.34 6.84 -5.89
C ALA A 42 3.92 6.91 -7.32
N TYR A 43 3.12 6.55 -8.34
CA TYR A 43 3.52 6.54 -9.75
C TYR A 43 4.77 5.68 -10.08
N SER A 44 5.24 4.82 -9.16
CA SER A 44 6.43 3.99 -9.39
C SER A 44 6.12 2.77 -10.27
N GLN A 45 7.17 2.18 -10.85
CA GLN A 45 7.09 0.93 -11.62
C GLN A 45 7.14 -0.33 -10.75
N ILE A 46 7.08 -0.19 -9.41
CA ILE A 46 7.12 -1.32 -8.48
C ILE A 46 5.79 -2.07 -8.53
N MET A 47 5.87 -3.39 -8.75
CA MET A 47 4.69 -4.25 -8.89
C MET A 47 4.33 -5.03 -7.62
N GLN A 48 5.27 -5.16 -6.67
CA GLN A 48 5.06 -5.88 -5.42
C GLN A 48 5.85 -5.28 -4.24
N LEU A 49 5.26 -5.35 -3.04
CA LEU A 49 5.93 -5.03 -1.78
C LEU A 49 6.72 -6.24 -1.26
N PRO A 50 7.89 -6.06 -0.65
CA PRO A 50 8.64 -7.18 -0.05
C PRO A 50 7.88 -7.78 1.13
N ARG A 51 8.01 -9.10 1.34
CA ARG A 51 7.38 -9.79 2.49
C ARG A 51 7.90 -9.27 3.83
N LYS A 52 9.19 -8.90 3.90
CA LYS A 52 9.82 -8.29 5.08
C LYS A 52 9.80 -6.77 4.94
N LEU A 53 8.62 -6.18 5.04
CA LEU A 53 8.40 -4.74 5.01
C LEU A 53 8.07 -4.22 6.41
N LYS A 54 8.79 -3.20 6.86
CA LYS A 54 8.46 -2.44 8.08
C LYS A 54 8.48 -0.95 7.76
N VAL A 55 7.34 -0.28 7.93
CA VAL A 55 7.20 1.17 7.75
C VAL A 55 6.55 1.73 9.00
N LYS A 56 7.17 2.70 9.66
CA LYS A 56 6.63 3.31 10.89
C LYS A 56 5.59 4.39 10.62
N GLY A 57 5.60 4.99 9.43
CA GLY A 57 4.65 6.01 9.01
C GLY A 57 3.59 5.48 8.05
N TYR A 58 3.16 6.32 7.11
CA TYR A 58 2.22 5.95 6.06
C TYR A 58 2.89 5.22 4.90
N ILE A 59 2.08 4.51 4.09
CA ILE A 59 2.48 3.97 2.80
C ILE A 59 1.60 4.59 1.69
N ASN A 60 2.23 5.25 0.73
CA ASN A 60 1.54 5.78 -0.44
C ASN A 60 1.87 4.94 -1.68
N LEU A 61 0.88 4.22 -2.22
CA LEU A 61 0.98 3.43 -3.45
C LEU A 61 0.20 4.05 -4.61
N ALA A 62 -0.28 5.28 -4.47
CA ALA A 62 -1.19 5.90 -5.44
C ALA A 62 -0.62 5.86 -6.86
N HIS A 63 -1.42 5.39 -7.82
CA HIS A 63 -1.06 5.26 -9.24
C HIS A 63 0.21 4.44 -9.53
N SER A 64 0.69 3.65 -8.56
CA SER A 64 1.80 2.71 -8.77
C SER A 64 1.36 1.49 -9.59
N LYS A 65 2.34 0.69 -10.02
CA LYS A 65 2.10 -0.59 -10.70
C LYS A 65 1.79 -1.76 -9.76
N ILE A 66 1.60 -1.53 -8.46
CA ILE A 66 1.23 -2.58 -7.50
C ILE A 66 -0.06 -3.26 -7.95
N GLN A 67 -0.03 -4.59 -7.98
CA GLN A 67 -1.19 -5.41 -8.39
C GLN A 67 -1.85 -6.12 -7.21
N GLN A 68 -1.11 -6.35 -6.13
CA GLN A 68 -1.57 -7.06 -4.93
C GLN A 68 -0.81 -6.58 -3.70
N LEU A 69 -1.44 -6.73 -2.53
CA LEU A 69 -0.80 -6.52 -1.23
C LEU A 69 -0.48 -7.87 -0.58
N ASN A 70 0.47 -7.88 0.34
CA ASN A 70 0.80 -9.07 1.12
C ASN A 70 -0.31 -9.37 2.14
N ASN A 71 -0.62 -10.65 2.34
CA ASN A 71 -1.50 -11.08 3.43
C ASN A 71 -0.92 -10.63 4.77
N GLY A 72 -1.79 -10.08 5.64
CA GLY A 72 -1.34 -9.57 6.93
C GLY A 72 -0.48 -8.30 6.85
N LEU A 73 -0.52 -7.54 5.75
CA LEU A 73 0.17 -6.25 5.66
C LEU A 73 -0.29 -5.34 6.81
N GLN A 74 0.67 -4.77 7.54
CA GLN A 74 0.42 -3.82 8.61
C GLN A 74 0.99 -2.45 8.23
N VAL A 75 0.13 -1.44 8.21
CA VAL A 75 0.48 -0.04 7.97
C VAL A 75 0.16 0.75 9.23
N VAL A 76 1.17 1.38 9.83
CA VAL A 76 1.01 2.12 11.09
C VAL A 76 0.21 3.40 10.87
N GLY A 77 0.51 4.14 9.80
CA GLY A 77 -0.24 5.33 9.40
C GLY A 77 -1.29 5.04 8.33
N ASP A 78 -1.46 6.00 7.43
CA ASP A 78 -2.38 5.91 6.30
C ASP A 78 -1.89 4.95 5.22
N LEU A 79 -2.82 4.37 4.47
CA LEU A 79 -2.55 3.58 3.26
C LEU A 79 -3.33 4.16 2.08
N SER A 80 -2.63 4.64 1.06
CA SER A 80 -3.26 5.04 -0.20
C SER A 80 -3.03 4.00 -1.29
N LEU A 81 -4.13 3.47 -1.83
CA LEU A 81 -4.17 2.57 -2.98
C LEU A 81 -4.79 3.23 -4.21
N MET A 82 -5.00 4.55 -4.15
CA MET A 82 -5.75 5.29 -5.16
C MET A 82 -5.22 5.06 -6.57
N GLY A 83 -6.09 4.75 -7.52
CA GLY A 83 -5.72 4.55 -8.92
C GLY A 83 -4.77 3.38 -9.19
N THR A 84 -4.59 2.46 -8.24
CA THR A 84 -3.86 1.20 -8.48
C THR A 84 -4.74 0.18 -9.21
N ALA A 85 -4.11 -0.84 -9.81
CA ALA A 85 -4.82 -1.92 -10.48
C ALA A 85 -5.31 -3.03 -9.53
N ILE A 86 -5.19 -2.82 -8.20
CA ILE A 86 -5.62 -3.78 -7.18
C ILE A 86 -7.12 -4.03 -7.32
N LYS A 87 -7.48 -5.32 -7.28
CA LYS A 87 -8.86 -5.79 -7.37
C LYS A 87 -9.43 -6.24 -6.03
N GLN A 88 -8.57 -6.63 -5.09
CA GLN A 88 -8.96 -7.18 -3.80
C GLN A 88 -7.97 -6.73 -2.74
N LEU A 89 -8.48 -6.41 -1.55
CA LEU A 89 -7.66 -6.28 -0.35
C LEU A 89 -7.39 -7.68 0.22
N PRO A 90 -6.19 -7.97 0.74
CA PRO A 90 -5.93 -9.24 1.39
C PRO A 90 -6.63 -9.32 2.75
N PRO A 91 -6.91 -10.53 3.25
CA PRO A 91 -7.37 -10.69 4.63
C PRO A 91 -6.30 -10.24 5.62
N TYR A 92 -6.73 -9.89 6.83
CA TYR A 92 -5.86 -9.42 7.92
C TYR A 92 -5.08 -8.13 7.59
N LEU A 93 -5.55 -7.32 6.64
CA LEU A 93 -4.98 -5.99 6.38
C LEU A 93 -5.23 -5.08 7.59
N TYR A 94 -4.16 -4.50 8.13
CA TYR A 94 -4.24 -3.52 9.21
C TYR A 94 -3.77 -2.15 8.72
N VAL A 95 -4.58 -1.12 8.93
CA VAL A 95 -4.26 0.29 8.68
C VAL A 95 -4.56 1.09 9.94
N GLY A 96 -3.50 1.67 10.54
CA GLY A 96 -3.62 2.46 11.77
C GLY A 96 -4.12 3.89 11.55
N GLY A 97 -4.14 4.35 10.31
CA GLY A 97 -4.77 5.61 9.89
C GLY A 97 -5.96 5.39 8.96
N ASN A 98 -6.04 6.22 7.92
CA ASN A 98 -7.06 6.20 6.88
C ASN A 98 -6.67 5.28 5.71
N LEU A 99 -7.68 4.71 5.05
CA LEU A 99 -7.54 3.89 3.84
C LEU A 99 -8.19 4.58 2.65
N TYR A 100 -7.42 4.84 1.59
CA TYR A 100 -7.88 5.52 0.38
C TYR A 100 -7.94 4.56 -0.80
N LEU A 101 -9.14 4.34 -1.35
CA LEU A 101 -9.44 3.32 -2.38
C LEU A 101 -9.97 3.89 -3.70
N ALA A 102 -10.05 5.22 -3.84
CA ALA A 102 -10.58 5.87 -5.04
C ALA A 102 -9.94 5.34 -6.32
N HIS A 103 -10.76 5.12 -7.35
CA HIS A 103 -10.33 4.61 -8.66
C HIS A 103 -9.61 3.24 -8.64
N THR A 104 -9.85 2.41 -7.62
CA THR A 104 -9.48 0.99 -7.64
C THR A 104 -10.61 0.13 -8.23
N LYS A 105 -10.34 -1.17 -8.42
CA LYS A 105 -11.36 -2.15 -8.83
C LYS A 105 -11.89 -2.97 -7.66
N ILE A 106 -11.71 -2.49 -6.43
CA ILE A 106 -12.14 -3.19 -5.22
C ILE A 106 -13.65 -3.08 -5.09
N THR A 107 -14.32 -4.23 -4.96
CA THR A 107 -15.77 -4.33 -4.75
C THR A 107 -16.12 -4.98 -3.43
N GLU A 108 -15.13 -5.45 -2.66
CA GLU A 108 -15.34 -6.16 -1.40
C GLU A 108 -14.35 -5.72 -0.33
N LEU A 109 -14.83 -5.62 0.92
CA LEU A 109 -13.97 -5.47 2.10
C LEU A 109 -13.80 -6.85 2.77
N PRO A 110 -12.55 -7.35 2.89
CA PRO A 110 -12.27 -8.75 3.26
C PRO A 110 -12.42 -9.01 4.75
N GLU A 111 -12.39 -10.29 5.11
CA GLU A 111 -12.36 -10.70 6.52
C GLU A 111 -11.14 -10.15 7.26
N TYR A 112 -11.36 -9.79 8.53
CA TYR A 112 -10.34 -9.29 9.45
C TYR A 112 -9.64 -8.01 8.96
N LEU A 113 -10.26 -7.24 8.07
CA LEU A 113 -9.82 -5.89 7.75
C LEU A 113 -9.94 -5.00 9.01
N THR A 114 -8.84 -4.35 9.40
CA THR A 114 -8.86 -3.32 10.45
C THR A 114 -8.40 -1.99 9.87
N VAL A 115 -9.23 -0.96 10.00
CA VAL A 115 -8.90 0.44 9.69
C VAL A 115 -9.23 1.28 10.91
N LYS A 116 -8.23 1.88 11.56
CA LYS A 116 -8.48 2.69 12.77
C LYS A 116 -9.07 4.06 12.46
N GLY A 117 -8.80 4.60 11.28
CA GLY A 117 -9.40 5.83 10.77
C GLY A 117 -10.57 5.58 9.83
N ASN A 118 -10.69 6.43 8.82
CA ASN A 118 -11.74 6.41 7.82
C ASN A 118 -11.37 5.58 6.58
N ILE A 119 -12.37 5.12 5.85
CA ILE A 119 -12.22 4.55 4.51
C ILE A 119 -12.80 5.53 3.49
N TYR A 120 -12.02 5.92 2.49
CA TYR A 120 -12.44 6.78 1.39
C TYR A 120 -12.57 5.97 0.10
N LEU A 121 -13.80 5.76 -0.34
CA LEU A 121 -14.13 4.97 -1.52
C LEU A 121 -13.95 5.75 -2.81
N GLY A 122 -14.22 7.05 -2.82
CA GLY A 122 -14.03 7.91 -4.01
C GLY A 122 -14.80 7.39 -5.22
N GLY A 123 -16.06 7.01 -5.00
CA GLY A 123 -17.00 6.52 -6.01
C GLY A 123 -16.93 5.01 -6.27
N ILE A 124 -16.09 4.23 -5.58
CA ILE A 124 -16.14 2.77 -5.72
C ILE A 124 -17.38 2.21 -5.02
N LYS A 125 -18.06 1.26 -5.69
CA LYS A 125 -19.23 0.58 -5.12
C LYS A 125 -18.80 -0.71 -4.43
N ILE A 126 -18.85 -0.72 -3.11
CA ILE A 126 -18.68 -1.94 -2.32
C ILE A 126 -19.97 -2.77 -2.41
N GLN A 127 -19.84 -4.02 -2.83
CA GLN A 127 -20.92 -5.00 -2.99
C GLN A 127 -21.02 -5.94 -1.79
N LYS A 128 -19.89 -6.20 -1.13
CA LYS A 128 -19.80 -7.12 0.00
C LYS A 128 -18.85 -6.60 1.06
N MET A 129 -19.25 -6.78 2.31
CA MET A 129 -18.43 -6.50 3.48
C MET A 129 -18.47 -7.75 4.37
N ALA A 130 -17.31 -8.22 4.81
CA ALA A 130 -17.23 -9.30 5.79
C ALA A 130 -17.76 -8.84 7.16
N GLU A 131 -18.29 -9.77 7.96
CA GLU A 131 -18.78 -9.48 9.32
C GLU A 131 -17.66 -9.14 10.31
N THR A 132 -16.42 -9.55 9.99
CA THR A 132 -15.24 -9.42 10.87
C THR A 132 -14.43 -8.14 10.64
N ILE A 133 -14.96 -7.18 9.88
CA ILE A 133 -14.28 -5.89 9.68
C ILE A 133 -14.33 -5.03 10.95
N ASN A 134 -13.28 -4.26 11.18
CA ASN A 134 -13.21 -3.29 12.27
C ASN A 134 -12.81 -1.92 11.71
N ILE A 135 -13.73 -0.97 11.73
CA ILE A 135 -13.53 0.39 11.25
C ILE A 135 -13.75 1.36 12.41
N GLY A 136 -12.70 2.08 12.80
CA GLY A 136 -12.76 3.05 13.91
C GLY A 136 -13.39 4.38 13.51
N GLY A 137 -13.33 4.73 12.22
CA GLY A 137 -13.97 5.92 11.65
C GLY A 137 -15.18 5.60 10.78
N ASN A 138 -15.40 6.43 9.76
CA ASN A 138 -16.50 6.32 8.81
C ASN A 138 -16.05 5.78 7.45
N ILE A 139 -17.01 5.27 6.67
CA ILE A 139 -16.82 5.00 5.25
C ILE A 139 -17.43 6.15 4.45
N TYR A 140 -16.60 6.86 3.68
CA TYR A 140 -17.02 7.93 2.78
C TYR A 140 -17.11 7.39 1.35
N GLN A 141 -18.24 7.66 0.71
CA GLN A 141 -18.48 7.31 -0.70
C GLN A 141 -17.68 8.21 -1.63
#